data_AF-A0A965L9Y3-F1
#
_entry.id   AF-A0A965L9Y3-F1
#
_cell.length_a   1.000
_cell.length_b   1.000
_cell.length_c   1.000
_cell.angle_alpha   90.00
_cell.angle_beta   90.00
_cell.angle_gamma   90.00
#
_symmetry.space_group_name_H-M   'P 1'
#
loop_
_entity.id
_entity.type
_entity.pdbx_description
1 polymer ?
#
loop_
_entity_poly.entity_id
_entity_poly.type
_entity_poly.pdbx_seq_one_letter_code
_entity_poly.pdbx_strand_id
1 'polypeptide(L)' 'MSEYVIEKDVPVPAHDESKTKYSKMPHRHMQVGDSFLAALDRKNSLSNANSRYKKTLGYVFRTEEENGMLRTWRVK' A
#
# COMPACT_ATOMS: atom_id res chain seq x y z
N MET A 1 -7.12 -36.29 -20.19
CA MET A 1 -7.21 -34.88 -19.73
C MET A 1 -7.65 -34.94 -18.28
N SER A 2 -6.83 -34.50 -17.31
CA SER A 2 -7.25 -34.49 -15.90
C SER A 2 -8.28 -33.39 -15.67
N GLU A 3 -9.46 -33.76 -15.18
CA GLU A 3 -10.46 -32.82 -14.69
C GLU A 3 -9.98 -32.19 -13.38
N TYR A 4 -9.98 -30.86 -13.32
CA TYR A 4 -9.76 -30.13 -12.08
C TYR A 4 -11.11 -29.90 -11.41
N VAL A 5 -11.29 -30.43 -10.20
CA VAL A 5 -12.47 -30.21 -9.35
C VAL A 5 -12.19 -29.02 -8.44
N ILE A 6 -12.99 -27.95 -8.57
CA ILE A 6 -12.87 -26.75 -7.73
C ILE A 6 -13.77 -26.94 -6.51
N GLU A 7 -13.18 -27.16 -5.34
CA GLU A 7 -13.90 -27.20 -4.07
C GLU A 7 -14.32 -25.78 -3.65
N LYS A 8 -15.63 -25.60 -3.41
CA LYS A 8 -16.18 -24.38 -2.79
C LYS A 8 -16.22 -24.57 -1.26
N ASP A 9 -16.12 -23.46 -0.54
CA ASP A 9 -16.17 -23.38 0.94
C ASP A 9 -14.92 -23.83 1.71
N VAL A 10 -13.73 -23.73 1.10
CA VAL A 10 -12.48 -23.81 1.87
C VAL A 10 -12.35 -22.56 2.75
N PRO A 11 -12.27 -22.70 4.09
CA PRO A 11 -12.13 -21.55 4.97
C PRO A 11 -10.82 -20.82 4.69
N VAL A 12 -10.92 -19.58 4.19
CA VAL A 12 -9.77 -18.74 3.92
C VAL A 12 -9.19 -18.26 5.26
N PRO A 13 -7.90 -18.51 5.55
CA PRO A 13 -7.30 -18.04 6.80
C PRO A 13 -7.39 -16.52 6.89
N ALA A 14 -7.72 -16.02 8.09
CA ALA A 14 -7.76 -14.60 8.36
C ALA A 14 -6.42 -13.95 7.96
N HIS A 15 -6.52 -12.88 7.18
CA HIS A 15 -5.35 -12.25 6.60
C HIS A 15 -4.56 -11.50 7.69
N ASP A 16 -3.37 -12.01 8.02
CA ASP A 16 -2.47 -11.38 8.99
C ASP A 16 -1.93 -10.05 8.44
N GLU A 17 -2.47 -8.94 8.95
CA GLU A 17 -2.07 -7.59 8.53
C GLU A 17 -0.59 -7.29 8.81
N SER A 18 0.00 -7.93 9.82
CA SER A 18 1.41 -7.73 10.21
C SER A 18 2.40 -8.26 9.17
N LYS A 19 1.98 -9.24 8.36
CA LYS A 19 2.76 -9.81 7.27
C LYS A 19 2.67 -9.01 5.98
N THR A 20 1.83 -7.97 5.94
CA THR A 20 1.66 -7.18 4.71
C THR A 20 2.84 -6.25 4.50
N LYS A 21 3.38 -6.24 3.28
CA LYS A 21 4.45 -5.31 2.86
C LYS A 21 4.09 -3.83 3.08
N TYR A 22 2.79 -3.53 3.22
CA TYR A 22 2.23 -2.19 3.39
C TYR A 22 2.06 -1.75 4.85
N SER A 23 2.09 -2.67 5.81
CA SER A 23 2.06 -2.35 7.25
C SER A 23 3.31 -1.58 7.68
N LYS A 24 4.43 -1.78 6.97
CA LYS A 24 5.71 -1.13 7.27
C LYS A 24 5.82 0.32 6.78
N MET A 25 4.81 0.84 6.07
CA MET A 25 4.86 2.18 5.50
C MET A 25 4.08 3.17 6.35
N PRO A 26 4.56 4.42 6.50
CA PRO A 26 3.98 5.38 7.45
C PRO A 26 2.58 5.89 7.08
N HIS A 27 2.07 5.60 5.87
CA HIS A 27 0.78 6.07 5.34
C HIS A 27 -0.40 5.98 6.32
N ARG A 28 -0.45 4.95 7.17
CA ARG A 28 -1.52 4.78 8.16
C ARG A 28 -1.48 5.83 9.27
N HIS A 29 -0.28 6.30 9.60
CA HIS A 29 -0.01 7.21 10.73
C HIS A 29 0.28 8.65 10.30
N MET A 30 0.47 8.90 8.99
CA MET A 30 0.65 10.26 8.46
C MET A 30 -0.58 11.11 8.73
N GLN A 31 -0.40 12.35 9.15
CA GLN A 31 -1.42 13.39 9.20
C GLN A 31 -1.43 14.22 7.91
N VAL A 32 -2.51 14.97 7.65
CA VAL A 32 -2.56 15.87 6.49
C VAL A 32 -1.48 16.95 6.63
N GLY A 33 -0.66 17.11 5.60
CA GLY A 33 0.53 17.96 5.63
C GLY A 33 1.83 17.20 5.88
N ASP A 34 1.77 15.99 6.46
CA ASP A 34 2.97 15.18 6.65
C ASP A 34 3.55 14.74 5.30
N SER A 35 4.88 14.59 5.30
CA SER A 35 5.59 13.99 4.18
C SER A 35 6.68 13.05 4.64
N PHE A 36 7.03 12.10 3.78
CA PHE A 36 8.18 11.24 3.98
C PHE A 36 8.90 10.99 2.66
N LEU A 37 10.17 10.60 2.78
CA LEU A 37 11.02 10.22 1.65
C LEU A 37 11.07 8.70 1.52
N ALA A 38 11.01 8.22 0.28
CA ALA A 38 11.22 6.84 -0.09
C ALA A 38 12.27 6.76 -1.21
N ALA A 39 13.01 5.66 -1.23
CA ALA A 39 13.93 5.38 -2.33
C ALA A 39 13.17 5.14 -3.65
N LEU A 40 13.80 5.49 -4.78
CA LEU A 40 13.19 5.46 -6.10
C LEU A 40 12.75 4.04 -6.54
N ASP A 41 13.51 3.03 -6.13
CA ASP A 41 13.25 1.60 -6.37
C ASP A 41 11.88 1.15 -5.80
N ARG A 42 11.36 1.86 -4.80
CA ARG A 42 10.08 1.56 -4.15
C ARG A 42 8.87 2.20 -4.82
N LYS A 43 9.02 2.86 -5.97
CA LYS A 43 7.93 3.55 -6.69
C LYS A 43 6.63 2.74 -6.80
N ASN A 44 6.74 1.49 -7.23
CA ASN A 44 5.57 0.61 -7.40
C ASN A 44 4.93 0.25 -6.05
N SER A 45 5.74 -0.04 -5.04
CA SER A 45 5.25 -0.36 -3.69
C SER A 45 4.54 0.83 -3.06
N LEU A 46 5.09 2.03 -3.25
CA LEU A 46 4.54 3.30 -2.78
C LEU A 46 3.20 3.62 -3.45
N SER A 47 3.13 3.51 -4.79
CA SER A 47 1.89 3.72 -5.55
C SER A 47 0.78 2.75 -5.13
N ASN A 48 1.14 1.48 -4.89
CA ASN A 48 0.22 0.47 -4.39
C ASN A 48 -0.26 0.78 -2.96
N ALA A 49 0.64 1.24 -2.09
CA ALA A 49 0.28 1.67 -0.74
C ALA A 49 -0.72 2.85 -0.78
N ASN A 50 -0.41 3.90 -1.55
CA ASN A 50 -1.28 5.06 -1.75
C ASN A 50 -2.68 4.63 -2.21
N SER A 51 -2.74 3.76 -3.22
CA SER A 51 -4.00 3.25 -3.77
C SER A 51 -4.81 2.45 -2.75
N ARG A 52 -4.13 1.63 -1.94
CA ARG A 52 -4.79 0.86 -0.87
C ARG A 52 -5.38 1.78 0.19
N TYR A 53 -4.58 2.67 0.76
CA TYR A 53 -5.02 3.57 1.83
C TYR A 53 -6.08 4.57 1.35
N LYS A 54 -6.06 4.95 0.07
CA LYS A 54 -7.16 5.69 -0.57
C LYS A 54 -8.48 4.92 -0.55
N LYS A 55 -8.45 3.62 -0.89
CA LYS A 55 -9.67 2.78 -0.92
C LYS A 55 -10.16 2.42 0.49
N THR A 56 -9.26 2.17 1.43
CA THR A 56 -9.63 1.68 2.77
C THR A 56 -9.96 2.80 3.74
N LEU A 57 -9.24 3.93 3.69
CA LEU A 57 -9.35 5.02 4.67
C LEU A 57 -9.78 6.36 4.05
N GLY A 58 -9.91 6.44 2.72
CA GLY A 58 -10.26 7.68 2.03
C GLY A 58 -9.10 8.69 1.92
N TYR A 59 -7.86 8.28 2.23
CA TYR A 59 -6.71 9.18 2.22
C TYR A 59 -6.28 9.53 0.79
N VAL A 60 -5.69 10.70 0.62
CA VAL A 60 -5.13 11.16 -0.65
C VAL A 60 -3.67 11.51 -0.44
N PHE A 61 -2.83 10.93 -1.29
CA PHE A 61 -1.40 11.17 -1.29
C PHE A 61 -0.96 11.79 -2.60
N ARG A 62 0.00 12.70 -2.54
CA ARG A 62 0.74 13.23 -3.70
C ARG A 62 2.16 12.70 -3.61
N THR A 63 2.72 12.22 -4.71
CA THR A 63 4.10 11.73 -4.75
C THR A 63 4.84 12.41 -5.89
N GLU A 64 6.00 12.97 -5.59
CA GLU A 64 6.88 13.59 -6.58
C GLU A 64 8.30 13.10 -6.40
N GLU A 65 9.08 13.19 -7.48
CA GLU A 65 10.49 12.82 -7.49
C GLU A 65 11.33 14.07 -7.20
N GLU A 66 12.16 14.00 -6.17
CA GLU A 66 13.03 15.08 -5.72
C GLU A 66 14.42 14.50 -5.45
N ASN A 67 15.43 14.97 -6.20
CA ASN A 67 16.83 14.54 -6.07
C ASN A 67 17.05 13.02 -6.13
N GLY A 68 16.29 12.31 -6.99
CA GLY A 68 16.39 10.86 -7.12
C GLY A 68 15.73 10.07 -5.98
N MET A 69 14.93 10.73 -5.14
CA MET A 69 14.06 10.10 -4.14
C MET A 69 12.60 10.43 -4.42
N LEU A 70 11.68 9.63 -3.90
CA LEU A 70 10.25 9.86 -3.98
C LEU A 70 9.78 10.50 -2.68
N ARG A 71 9.37 11.76 -2.74
CA ARG A 71 8.70 12.43 -1.63
C ARG A 71 7.20 12.23 -1.76
N THR A 72 6.56 11.78 -0.69
CA THR A 72 5.10 11.60 -0.64
C THR A 72 4.50 12.43 0.47
N TRP A 73 3.50 13.24 0.12
CA TRP A 73 2.71 14.06 1.03
C TRP A 73 1.33 13.45 1.22
N ARG A 74 0.81 13.50 2.44
CA ARG A 74 -0.61 13.27 2.69
C ARG A 74 -1.37 14.59 2.51
N VAL A 75 -2.25 14.61 1.51
CA VAL A 75 -3.04 15.79 1.11
C VAL A 75 -4.45 15.74 1.70
N LYS A 76 -5.00 14.55 1.94
CA LYS A 76 -6.32 14.33 2.56
C LYS A 76 -6.33 13.04 3.36
#